data_AF-A0A7S4S760-F1
#
_entry.id   AF-A0A7S4S760-F1
#
_cell.length_a   1.000
_cell.length_b   1.000
_cell.length_c   1.000
_cell.angle_alpha   90.00
_cell.angle_beta   90.00
_cell.angle_gamma   90.00
#
_symmetry.space_group_name_H-M   'P 1'
#
loop_
_entity.id
_entity.type
_entity.pdbx_description
1 polymer ?
#
loop_
_entity_poly.entity_id
_entity_poly.type
_entity_poly.pdbx_seq_one_letter_code
_entity_poly.pdbx_strand_id
1 'polypeptide(L)'
;MLRMRGPSAGVGAGGGRALRRLRELLGASVAAYDLGPVAGNVAGVPCLARTGAQDEVIPPASTRLLADAVREGGGECRAVEVPGQGHWWWDSEAPNDGGAVDDRQMAAFWDQCLARPADGPPARFTLRCLSADVCGGRGGLRLLQQEEPFLLSTLRVSRPAAGEAEHLKVQSENVLAVGWSSGAPLLAAGLRLDGGSFSPGRLRGARYACRRTGSA
;
A
#
# COMPACT_ATOMS: atom_id res chain seq x y z
N MET A 1 27.39 -31.87 58.80
CA MET A 1 26.82 -30.53 58.51
C MET A 1 27.43 -30.03 57.20
N LEU A 2 26.80 -30.33 56.06
CA LEU A 2 27.29 -30.00 54.72
C LEU A 2 26.38 -28.91 54.13
N ARG A 3 26.90 -27.70 53.91
CA ARG A 3 26.18 -26.63 53.20
C ARG A 3 26.44 -26.78 51.71
N MET A 4 25.43 -27.21 50.95
CA MET A 4 25.44 -27.15 49.49
C MET A 4 25.23 -25.69 49.05
N ARG A 5 26.23 -25.10 48.39
CA ARG A 5 26.07 -23.85 47.63
C ARG A 5 25.28 -24.19 46.36
N GLY A 6 24.10 -23.60 46.21
CA GLY A 6 23.33 -23.66 44.96
C GLY A 6 24.06 -22.91 43.83
N PRO A 7 23.86 -23.31 42.57
CA PRO A 7 24.46 -22.63 41.44
C PRO A 7 23.89 -21.22 41.32
N SER A 8 24.78 -20.22 41.33
CA SER A 8 24.47 -18.85 40.97
C SER A 8 24.06 -18.82 39.50
N ALA A 9 22.77 -18.59 39.22
CA ALA A 9 22.27 -18.31 37.88
C ALA A 9 22.79 -16.94 37.44
N GLY A 10 23.96 -16.94 36.79
CA GLY A 10 24.38 -15.84 35.95
C GLY A 10 23.49 -15.82 34.72
N VAL A 11 22.41 -15.04 34.74
CA VAL A 11 21.66 -14.67 33.53
C VAL A 11 22.61 -13.80 32.70
N GLY A 12 23.36 -14.44 31.81
CA GLY A 12 24.36 -13.80 30.99
C GLY A 12 23.74 -12.76 30.06
N ALA A 13 24.36 -11.58 29.99
CA ALA A 13 24.05 -10.47 29.08
C ALA A 13 24.00 -10.84 27.57
N GLY A 14 24.26 -12.10 27.21
CA GLY A 14 24.12 -12.63 25.85
C GLY A 14 22.69 -12.94 25.42
N GLY A 15 21.80 -13.34 26.34
CA GLY A 15 20.42 -13.73 26.01
C GLY A 15 19.56 -12.58 25.48
N GLY A 16 19.72 -11.38 26.07
CA GLY A 16 18.99 -10.19 25.65
C GLY A 16 19.35 -9.70 24.24
N ARG A 17 20.62 -9.86 23.82
CA ARG A 17 21.06 -9.47 22.47
C ARG A 17 20.50 -10.40 21.38
N ALA A 18 20.48 -11.71 21.64
CA ALA A 18 19.93 -12.68 20.70
C ALA A 18 18.41 -12.49 20.49
N LEU A 19 17.67 -12.30 21.59
CA LEU A 19 16.23 -12.06 21.52
C LEU A 19 15.88 -10.75 20.79
N ARG A 20 16.64 -9.67 21.04
CA ARG A 20 16.48 -8.40 20.33
C ARG A 20 16.70 -8.55 18.83
N ARG A 21 17.76 -9.24 18.42
CA ARG A 21 18.08 -9.46 17.00
C ARG A 21 17.00 -10.30 16.30
N LEU A 22 16.46 -11.31 16.97
CA LEU A 22 15.36 -12.11 16.43
C LEU A 22 14.10 -11.26 16.21
N ARG A 23 13.76 -10.38 17.17
CA ARG A 23 12.65 -9.45 17.03
C ARG A 23 12.85 -8.45 15.90
N GLU A 24 14.07 -7.93 15.73
CA GLU A 24 14.41 -7.03 14.62
C GLU A 24 14.30 -7.74 13.27
N LEU A 25 14.79 -8.97 13.15
CA LEU A 25 14.67 -9.78 11.93
C LEU A 25 13.22 -10.10 11.60
N LEU A 26 12.43 -10.53 12.59
CA LEU A 26 11.00 -10.80 12.42
C LEU A 26 10.27 -9.52 12.00
N GLY A 27 10.54 -8.40 12.70
CA GLY A 27 9.99 -7.09 12.37
C GLY A 27 10.29 -6.69 10.92
N ALA A 28 11.53 -6.85 10.48
CA ALA A 28 11.92 -6.59 9.10
C ALA A 28 11.20 -7.52 8.09
N SER A 29 11.04 -8.81 8.41
CA SER A 29 10.37 -9.76 7.52
C SER A 29 8.86 -9.51 7.34
N VAL A 30 8.23 -8.84 8.31
CA VAL A 30 6.80 -8.52 8.25
C VAL A 30 6.52 -7.04 7.98
N ALA A 31 7.55 -6.19 7.96
CA ALA A 31 7.41 -4.73 7.82
C ALA A 31 6.62 -4.35 6.55
N ALA A 32 6.81 -5.07 5.44
CA ALA A 32 6.10 -4.81 4.19
C ALA A 32 4.56 -4.99 4.30
N TYR A 33 4.09 -5.68 5.34
CA TYR A 33 2.67 -5.92 5.61
C TYR A 33 2.10 -4.99 6.69
N ASP A 34 2.88 -4.03 7.19
CA ASP A 34 2.34 -2.96 8.04
C ASP A 34 1.50 -2.01 7.18
N LEU A 35 0.18 -2.14 7.33
CA LEU A 35 -0.79 -1.36 6.58
C LEU A 35 -0.91 0.07 7.07
N GLY A 36 -0.54 0.36 8.33
CA GLY A 36 -0.75 1.67 8.95
C GLY A 36 -0.13 2.82 8.14
N PRO A 37 1.18 2.75 7.79
CA PRO A 37 1.83 3.78 7.00
C PRO A 37 1.25 3.97 5.59
N VAL A 38 0.65 2.92 5.00
CA VAL A 38 0.21 2.90 3.60
C VAL A 38 -1.30 2.99 3.41
N ALA A 39 -2.11 2.91 4.47
CA ALA A 39 -3.56 2.89 4.38
C ALA A 39 -4.14 4.15 3.71
N GLY A 40 -3.49 5.31 3.86
CA GLY A 40 -3.89 6.54 3.16
C GLY A 40 -3.82 6.45 1.63
N ASN A 41 -3.13 5.45 1.08
CA ASN A 41 -3.06 5.25 -0.37
C ASN A 41 -4.41 4.97 -1.02
N VAL A 42 -5.36 4.40 -0.28
CA VAL A 42 -6.71 4.10 -0.79
C VAL A 42 -7.70 5.26 -0.59
N ALA A 43 -7.27 6.40 -0.03
CA ALA A 43 -8.14 7.55 0.13
C ALA A 43 -8.77 7.98 -1.20
N GLY A 44 -10.10 8.13 -1.26
CA GLY A 44 -10.83 8.45 -2.49
C GLY A 44 -11.06 7.27 -3.45
N VAL A 45 -10.60 6.06 -3.11
CA VAL A 45 -10.94 4.81 -3.81
C VAL A 45 -12.05 4.11 -3.01
N PRO A 46 -13.19 3.75 -3.63
CA PRO A 46 -14.20 2.95 -2.95
C PRO A 46 -13.59 1.63 -2.44
N CYS A 47 -13.80 1.31 -1.16
CA CYS A 47 -13.28 0.10 -0.54
C CYS A 47 -14.40 -0.69 0.13
N LEU A 48 -14.47 -1.98 -0.19
CA LEU A 48 -15.30 -2.98 0.48
C LEU A 48 -14.36 -4.08 0.98
N ALA A 49 -14.14 -4.12 2.28
CA ALA A 49 -13.41 -5.18 2.96
C ALA A 49 -14.43 -6.21 3.47
N ARG A 50 -14.25 -7.48 3.11
CA ARG A 50 -15.22 -8.52 3.41
C ARG A 50 -14.57 -9.82 3.82
N THR A 51 -15.20 -10.52 4.74
CA THR A 51 -14.76 -11.83 5.25
C THR A 51 -15.97 -12.67 5.66
N GLY A 52 -15.80 -13.99 5.73
CA GLY A 52 -16.80 -14.87 6.31
C GLY A 52 -16.87 -14.68 7.82
N ALA A 53 -18.08 -14.60 8.39
CA ALA A 53 -18.26 -14.43 9.84
C ALA A 53 -17.75 -15.64 10.66
N GLN A 54 -17.58 -16.79 10.02
CA GLN A 54 -17.07 -18.04 10.59
C GLN A 54 -15.69 -18.39 10.00
N ASP A 55 -14.96 -17.41 9.46
CA ASP A 55 -13.61 -17.62 8.93
C ASP A 55 -12.63 -17.96 10.07
N GLU A 56 -12.13 -19.20 10.05
CA GLU A 56 -11.17 -19.74 11.03
C GLU A 56 -9.71 -19.48 10.63
N VAL A 57 -9.44 -19.02 9.40
CA VAL A 57 -8.10 -18.76 8.87
C VAL A 57 -7.73 -17.28 9.02
N ILE A 58 -8.63 -16.39 8.60
CA ILE A 58 -8.48 -14.94 8.74
C ILE A 58 -9.64 -14.41 9.60
N PRO A 59 -9.41 -14.15 10.90
CA PRO A 59 -10.45 -13.72 11.79
C PRO A 59 -11.17 -12.46 11.28
N PRO A 60 -12.50 -12.34 11.47
CA PRO A 60 -13.26 -11.16 11.07
C PRO A 60 -12.71 -9.83 11.59
N ALA A 61 -12.07 -9.87 12.77
CA ALA A 61 -11.37 -8.74 13.36
C ALA A 61 -10.33 -8.11 12.41
N SER A 62 -9.62 -8.89 11.61
CA SER A 62 -8.62 -8.40 10.66
C SER A 62 -9.25 -7.53 9.56
N THR A 63 -10.46 -7.88 9.11
CA THR A 63 -11.21 -7.10 8.13
C THR A 63 -11.68 -5.77 8.71
N ARG A 64 -12.11 -5.75 9.98
CA ARG A 64 -12.45 -4.52 10.69
C ARG A 64 -11.23 -3.61 10.84
N LEU A 65 -10.10 -4.16 11.29
CA LEU A 65 -8.83 -3.44 11.44
C LEU A 65 -8.35 -2.82 10.13
N LEU A 66 -8.45 -3.55 9.02
CA LEU A 66 -8.15 -3.00 7.69
C LEU A 66 -9.05 -1.80 7.37
N ALA A 67 -10.37 -1.94 7.56
CA ALA A 67 -11.30 -0.86 7.26
C ALA A 67 -11.07 0.36 8.15
N ASP A 68 -10.73 0.17 9.43
CA ASP A 68 -10.38 1.23 10.35
C ASP A 68 -9.09 1.96 9.93
N ALA A 69 -8.03 1.22 9.59
CA ALA A 69 -6.79 1.80 9.08
C ALA A 69 -7.04 2.65 7.82
N VAL A 70 -7.91 2.19 6.90
CA VAL A 70 -8.30 2.96 5.72
C VAL A 70 -9.01 4.26 6.10
N ARG A 71 -9.94 4.22 7.07
CA ARG A 71 -10.65 5.41 7.55
C ARG A 71 -9.72 6.40 8.24
N GLU A 72 -8.80 5.91 9.08
CA GLU A 72 -7.75 6.71 9.70
C GLU A 72 -6.83 7.36 8.65
N GLY A 73 -6.58 6.67 7.54
CA GLY A 73 -5.87 7.18 6.37
C GLY A 73 -6.66 8.20 5.53
N GLY A 74 -7.88 8.57 5.93
CA GLY A 74 -8.75 9.50 5.21
C GLY A 74 -9.49 8.89 4.02
N GLY A 75 -9.56 7.57 3.93
CA GLY A 75 -10.37 6.85 2.96
C GLY A 75 -11.73 6.43 3.50
N GLU A 76 -12.53 5.84 2.62
CA GLU A 76 -13.80 5.22 2.98
C GLU A 76 -13.69 3.72 2.70
N CYS A 77 -13.84 2.89 3.73
CA CYS A 77 -13.96 1.45 3.55
C CYS A 77 -15.13 0.90 4.36
N ARG A 78 -15.95 0.07 3.74
CA ARG A 78 -17.00 -0.70 4.42
C ARG A 78 -16.43 -2.06 4.82
N ALA A 79 -16.53 -2.42 6.09
CA ALA A 79 -16.25 -3.78 6.56
C ALA A 79 -17.55 -4.59 6.57
N VAL A 80 -17.53 -5.80 6.04
CA VAL A 80 -18.68 -6.72 6.04
C VAL A 80 -18.24 -8.10 6.49
N GLU A 81 -18.98 -8.66 7.43
CA GLU A 81 -18.84 -10.04 7.89
C GLU A 81 -20.04 -10.82 7.36
N VAL A 82 -19.80 -11.79 6.49
CA VAL A 82 -20.88 -12.50 5.79
C VAL A 82 -21.36 -13.65 6.68
N PRO A 83 -22.61 -13.63 7.18
CA PRO A 83 -23.10 -14.66 8.08
C PRO A 83 -23.09 -16.04 7.45
N GLY A 84 -22.68 -17.05 8.22
CA GLY A 84 -22.67 -18.45 7.78
C GLY A 84 -21.55 -18.83 6.82
N GLN A 85 -20.65 -17.89 6.46
CA GLN A 85 -19.54 -18.16 5.56
C GLN A 85 -18.22 -18.32 6.32
N GLY A 86 -17.40 -19.28 5.87
CA GLY A 86 -16.04 -19.53 6.37
C GLY A 86 -14.98 -18.79 5.56
N HIS A 87 -13.74 -19.30 5.59
CA HIS A 87 -12.63 -18.71 4.81
C HIS A 87 -12.85 -18.81 3.30
N TRP A 88 -13.36 -19.96 2.88
CA TRP A 88 -13.68 -20.25 1.49
C TRP A 88 -15.19 -20.42 1.39
N TRP A 89 -15.84 -19.51 0.68
CA TRP A 89 -17.21 -19.72 0.23
C TRP A 89 -17.30 -19.48 -1.27
N TRP A 90 -18.18 -20.25 -1.87
CA TRP A 90 -18.27 -20.44 -3.30
C TRP A 90 -19.78 -20.46 -3.65
N ASP A 91 -20.13 -20.20 -4.90
CA ASP A 91 -21.53 -20.05 -5.35
C ASP A 91 -22.26 -21.39 -5.47
N SER A 92 -21.56 -22.51 -5.70
CA SER A 92 -22.15 -23.86 -5.73
C SER A 92 -21.65 -24.79 -4.60
N GLU A 93 -21.32 -26.04 -4.88
CA GLU A 93 -20.55 -26.93 -3.98
C GLU A 93 -19.13 -27.17 -4.51
N ALA A 94 -18.74 -26.46 -5.58
CA ALA A 94 -17.45 -26.59 -6.24
C ALA A 94 -16.46 -25.52 -5.74
N PRO A 95 -15.19 -25.88 -5.44
CA PRO A 95 -14.19 -24.91 -5.06
C PRO A 95 -13.93 -23.84 -6.14
N ASN A 96 -13.83 -22.56 -5.71
CA ASN A 96 -13.45 -21.39 -6.52
C ASN A 96 -14.41 -20.98 -7.65
N ASP A 97 -15.70 -21.25 -7.52
CA ASP A 97 -16.68 -21.02 -8.60
C ASP A 97 -17.43 -19.68 -8.54
N GLY A 98 -17.06 -18.77 -7.64
CA GLY A 98 -17.54 -17.38 -7.68
C GLY A 98 -17.83 -16.75 -6.32
N GLY A 99 -18.42 -17.46 -5.36
CA GLY A 99 -19.14 -16.84 -4.23
C GLY A 99 -18.42 -15.78 -3.39
N ALA A 100 -17.12 -15.88 -3.16
CA ALA A 100 -16.37 -14.85 -2.44
C ALA A 100 -16.21 -13.52 -3.19
N VAL A 101 -16.28 -13.53 -4.52
CA VAL A 101 -16.06 -12.35 -5.39
C VAL A 101 -17.19 -12.08 -6.38
N ASP A 102 -18.13 -13.01 -6.52
CA ASP A 102 -19.19 -13.04 -7.54
C ASP A 102 -20.59 -13.25 -6.92
N ASP A 103 -20.88 -12.51 -5.85
CA ASP A 103 -22.23 -12.48 -5.27
C ASP A 103 -22.96 -11.15 -5.55
N ARG A 104 -24.24 -11.09 -5.15
CA ARG A 104 -25.08 -9.90 -5.33
C ARG A 104 -24.51 -8.64 -4.66
N GLN A 105 -23.79 -8.76 -3.56
CA GLN A 105 -23.19 -7.62 -2.88
C GLN A 105 -21.97 -7.10 -3.65
N MET A 106 -21.14 -7.98 -4.18
CA MET A 106 -20.01 -7.61 -5.04
C MET A 106 -20.51 -6.99 -6.34
N ALA A 107 -21.51 -7.58 -6.99
CA ALA A 107 -22.13 -7.02 -8.19
C ALA A 107 -22.64 -5.59 -7.93
N ALA A 108 -23.40 -5.37 -6.85
CA ALA A 108 -23.89 -4.04 -6.49
C ALA A 108 -22.75 -3.05 -6.17
N PHE A 109 -21.68 -3.51 -5.52
CA PHE A 109 -20.50 -2.68 -5.26
C PHE A 109 -19.78 -2.29 -6.55
N TRP A 110 -19.66 -3.22 -7.51
CA TRP A 110 -19.07 -2.93 -8.82
C TRP A 110 -19.93 -1.97 -9.64
N ASP A 111 -21.24 -2.16 -9.67
CA ASP A 111 -22.16 -1.22 -10.33
C ASP A 111 -22.01 0.19 -9.75
N GLN A 112 -21.92 0.31 -8.42
CA GLN A 112 -21.67 1.58 -7.75
C GLN A 112 -20.32 2.18 -8.16
N CYS A 113 -19.26 1.37 -8.26
CA CYS A 113 -17.93 1.84 -8.65
C CYS A 113 -17.88 2.28 -10.11
N LEU A 114 -18.53 1.55 -11.02
CA LEU A 114 -18.58 1.83 -12.45
C LEU A 114 -19.47 3.05 -12.76
N ALA A 115 -20.49 3.31 -11.95
CA ALA A 115 -21.33 4.49 -12.06
C ALA A 115 -20.64 5.77 -11.58
N ARG A 116 -19.52 5.69 -10.84
CA ARG A 116 -18.78 6.87 -10.41
C ARG A 116 -18.10 7.54 -11.61
N PRO A 117 -18.21 8.87 -11.76
CA PRO A 117 -17.49 9.57 -12.80
C PRO A 117 -15.98 9.34 -12.63
N ALA A 118 -15.28 9.20 -13.75
CA ALA A 118 -13.84 9.04 -13.79
C ALA A 118 -13.14 10.38 -13.49
N ASP A 119 -13.24 10.85 -12.24
CA ASP A 119 -12.68 12.15 -11.82
C ASP A 119 -11.13 12.14 -11.77
N GLY A 120 -10.52 10.99 -12.09
CA GLY A 120 -9.10 10.76 -11.96
C GLY A 120 -8.65 10.83 -10.50
N PRO A 121 -7.33 10.77 -10.24
CA PRO A 121 -6.83 10.98 -8.89
C PRO A 121 -7.04 12.45 -8.48
N PRO A 122 -7.15 12.71 -7.16
CA PRO A 122 -7.30 14.07 -6.64
C PRO A 122 -6.13 14.96 -7.05
N ALA A 123 -6.36 16.28 -7.05
CA ALA A 123 -5.35 17.27 -7.42
C ALA A 123 -4.08 17.16 -6.57
N ARG A 124 -4.19 16.71 -5.31
CA ARG A 124 -3.06 16.42 -4.44
C ARG A 124 -3.26 15.08 -3.78
N PHE A 125 -2.21 14.25 -3.76
CA PHE A 125 -2.20 13.01 -3.00
C PHE A 125 -0.79 12.63 -2.59
N THR A 126 -0.72 11.71 -1.63
CA THR A 126 0.51 11.09 -1.20
C THR A 126 0.41 9.59 -1.45
N LEU A 127 1.43 9.03 -2.10
CA LEU A 127 1.61 7.59 -2.24
C LEU A 127 2.76 7.16 -1.33
N ARG A 128 2.48 6.29 -0.37
CA ARG A 128 3.44 5.72 0.58
C ARG A 128 3.71 4.26 0.28
N CYS A 129 4.94 3.83 0.50
CA CYS A 129 5.40 2.56 -0.03
C CYS A 129 6.47 1.96 0.88
N LEU A 130 6.22 0.78 1.47
CA LEU A 130 7.24 0.09 2.28
C LEU A 130 8.09 -0.84 1.41
N SER A 131 7.50 -1.47 0.40
CA SER A 131 8.22 -2.25 -0.61
C SER A 131 7.66 -1.97 -2.00
N ALA A 132 8.54 -1.73 -2.98
CA ALA A 132 8.18 -1.50 -4.38
C ALA A 132 7.40 -2.66 -5.02
N ASP A 133 7.59 -3.89 -4.53
CA ASP A 133 6.99 -5.10 -5.12
C ASP A 133 5.52 -5.29 -4.74
N VAL A 134 5.13 -4.84 -3.55
CA VAL A 134 3.75 -4.98 -3.02
C VAL A 134 2.94 -3.71 -3.18
N CYS A 135 3.62 -2.59 -3.39
CA CYS A 135 3.02 -1.28 -3.42
C CYS A 135 2.42 -0.98 -4.79
N GLY A 136 1.11 -0.78 -4.80
CA GLY A 136 0.38 -0.40 -5.99
C GLY A 136 0.73 1.00 -6.50
N GLY A 137 0.09 1.37 -7.61
CA GLY A 137 0.13 2.73 -8.13
C GLY A 137 -1.07 3.57 -7.72
N ARG A 138 -0.96 4.89 -7.90
CA ARG A 138 -2.08 5.81 -7.76
C ARG A 138 -2.09 6.82 -8.90
N GLY A 139 -3.24 6.96 -9.54
CA GLY A 139 -3.36 7.86 -10.70
C GLY A 139 -2.54 7.42 -11.91
N GLY A 140 -2.16 6.15 -11.98
CA GLY A 140 -1.22 5.66 -12.99
C GLY A 140 0.25 5.90 -12.67
N LEU A 141 0.61 6.62 -11.59
CA LEU A 141 1.99 6.74 -11.10
C LEU A 141 2.34 5.56 -10.17
N ARG A 142 3.56 5.04 -10.26
CA ARG A 142 4.07 3.91 -9.45
C ARG A 142 5.49 4.20 -8.97
N LEU A 143 5.84 3.69 -7.80
CA LEU A 143 7.23 3.58 -7.36
C LEU A 143 7.83 2.34 -8.02
N LEU A 144 9.01 2.47 -8.65
CA LEU A 144 9.70 1.33 -9.27
C LEU A 144 10.93 0.90 -8.47
N GLN A 145 11.58 1.83 -7.78
CA GLN A 145 12.80 1.54 -7.03
C GLN A 145 12.95 2.48 -5.83
N GLN A 146 13.27 1.89 -4.68
CA GLN A 146 13.61 2.59 -3.44
C GLN A 146 15.13 2.83 -3.37
N GLU A 147 15.54 3.86 -2.64
CA GLU A 147 16.95 4.09 -2.33
C GLU A 147 17.43 3.10 -1.26
N GLU A 148 16.65 2.97 -0.18
CA GLU A 148 16.80 2.02 0.91
C GLU A 148 15.55 1.12 0.97
N PRO A 149 15.67 -0.17 0.62
CA PRO A 149 14.57 -1.12 0.69
C PRO A 149 13.97 -1.21 2.09
N PHE A 150 12.65 -1.45 2.17
CA PHE A 150 11.90 -1.63 3.42
C PHE A 150 11.81 -0.40 4.35
N LEU A 151 12.42 0.72 3.99
CA LEU A 151 12.12 2.02 4.59
C LEU A 151 10.95 2.69 3.87
N LEU A 152 10.15 3.45 4.62
CA LEU A 152 9.00 4.15 4.07
C LEU A 152 9.44 5.11 2.96
N SER A 153 8.92 4.88 1.77
CA SER A 153 9.11 5.76 0.62
C SER A 153 7.86 6.57 0.41
N THR A 154 8.02 7.85 0.06
CA THR A 154 6.90 8.77 -0.08
C THR A 154 7.00 9.50 -1.41
N LEU A 155 5.88 9.50 -2.16
CA LEU A 155 5.66 10.33 -3.34
C LEU A 155 4.53 11.32 -3.04
N ARG A 156 4.87 12.60 -2.93
CA ARG A 156 3.90 13.69 -2.78
C ARG A 156 3.63 14.26 -4.16
N VAL A 157 2.41 14.11 -4.64
CA VAL A 157 1.99 14.46 -6.00
C VAL A 157 1.04 15.65 -5.94
N SER A 158 1.30 16.66 -6.76
CA SER A 158 0.40 17.79 -6.96
C SER A 158 0.22 18.11 -8.43
N ARG A 159 -1.04 18.23 -8.83
CA ARG A 159 -1.47 18.68 -10.15
C ARG A 159 -1.69 20.19 -10.11
N PRO A 160 -1.29 20.90 -11.18
CA PRO A 160 -1.67 22.29 -11.34
C PRO A 160 -3.17 22.45 -11.56
N ALA A 161 -3.68 23.65 -11.33
CA ALA A 161 -5.10 23.95 -11.53
C ALA A 161 -5.47 23.79 -13.02
N ALA A 162 -6.75 23.50 -13.31
CA ALA A 162 -7.21 23.39 -14.68
C ALA A 162 -6.98 24.71 -15.43
N GLY A 163 -6.25 24.67 -16.55
CA GLY A 163 -5.90 25.83 -17.36
C GLY A 163 -4.46 26.34 -17.18
N GLU A 164 -3.73 25.86 -16.18
CA GLU A 164 -2.30 26.15 -16.02
C GLU A 164 -1.47 25.12 -16.82
N ALA A 165 -0.60 25.60 -17.71
CA ALA A 165 0.33 24.79 -18.49
C ALA A 165 1.53 24.32 -17.64
N GLU A 166 1.29 23.88 -16.41
CA GLU A 166 2.33 23.45 -15.49
C GLU A 166 2.50 21.92 -15.48
N HIS A 167 3.73 21.49 -15.23
CA HIS A 167 4.07 20.08 -15.07
C HIS A 167 3.39 19.47 -13.84
N LEU A 168 3.11 18.15 -13.88
CA LEU A 168 2.81 17.37 -12.68
C LEU A 168 4.00 17.48 -11.73
N LYS A 169 3.80 17.94 -10.49
CA LYS A 169 4.87 18.07 -9.50
C LYS A 169 4.89 16.84 -8.62
N VAL A 170 6.02 16.17 -8.58
CA VAL A 170 6.29 15.00 -7.73
C VAL A 170 7.51 15.31 -6.87
N GLN A 171 7.32 15.23 -5.56
CA GLN A 171 8.39 15.25 -4.58
C GLN A 171 8.55 13.86 -3.98
N SER A 172 9.76 13.36 -3.96
CA SER A 172 10.08 12.01 -3.56
C SER A 172 11.00 11.97 -2.34
N GLU A 173 10.83 10.91 -1.55
CA GLU A 173 11.63 10.62 -0.36
C GLU A 173 11.86 9.10 -0.34
N ASN A 174 13.12 8.67 -0.26
CA ASN A 174 13.53 7.27 -0.40
C ASN A 174 13.12 6.63 -1.76
N VAL A 175 13.18 7.39 -2.87
CA VAL A 175 12.81 6.91 -4.21
C VAL A 175 13.91 7.20 -5.22
N LEU A 176 14.31 6.17 -5.98
CA LEU A 176 15.25 6.28 -7.10
C LEU A 176 14.54 6.39 -8.44
N ALA A 177 13.45 5.65 -8.64
CA ALA A 177 12.73 5.60 -9.89
C ALA A 177 11.22 5.58 -9.70
N VAL A 178 10.52 6.36 -10.53
CA VAL A 178 9.06 6.38 -10.65
C VAL A 178 8.64 5.97 -12.05
N GLY A 179 7.57 5.19 -12.14
CA GLY A 179 7.01 4.70 -13.39
C GLY A 179 5.58 5.15 -13.57
N TRP A 180 5.05 4.95 -14.78
CA TRP A 180 3.64 5.21 -15.05
C TRP A 180 3.03 4.22 -16.05
N SER A 181 1.71 4.03 -15.95
CA SER A 181 0.95 3.27 -16.94
C SER A 181 0.88 4.02 -18.29
N SER A 182 0.84 3.27 -19.39
CA SER A 182 0.64 3.82 -20.73
C SER A 182 -0.64 4.65 -20.78
N GLY A 183 -0.55 5.86 -21.33
CA GLY A 183 -1.70 6.76 -21.47
C GLY A 183 -2.08 7.53 -20.21
N ALA A 184 -1.22 7.58 -19.18
CA ALA A 184 -1.45 8.39 -17.97
C ALA A 184 -1.72 9.87 -18.34
N PRO A 185 -2.98 10.36 -18.26
CA PRO A 185 -3.32 11.72 -18.68
C PRO A 185 -2.59 12.77 -17.85
N LEU A 186 -2.18 12.39 -16.63
CA LEU A 186 -1.45 13.23 -15.69
C LEU A 186 -0.13 13.78 -16.23
N LEU A 187 0.46 13.13 -17.23
CA LEU A 187 1.76 13.52 -17.79
C LEU A 187 1.65 14.33 -19.07
N ALA A 188 0.44 14.64 -19.53
CA ALA A 188 0.23 15.39 -20.78
C ALA A 188 0.93 16.76 -20.77
N ALA A 189 0.97 17.42 -19.61
CA ALA A 189 1.64 18.70 -19.44
C ALA A 189 3.15 18.58 -19.14
N GLY A 190 3.66 17.39 -18.81
CA GLY A 190 5.04 17.17 -18.38
C GLY A 190 5.14 16.74 -16.92
N LEU A 191 6.36 16.47 -16.46
CA LEU A 191 6.66 16.01 -15.10
C LEU A 191 7.77 16.87 -14.51
N ARG A 192 7.61 17.26 -13.24
CA ARG A 192 8.67 17.83 -12.42
C ARG A 192 8.91 16.91 -11.23
N LEU A 193 10.01 16.16 -11.25
CA LEU A 193 10.41 15.24 -10.20
C LEU A 193 11.61 15.83 -9.45
N ASP A 194 11.45 16.12 -8.16
CA ASP A 194 12.51 16.63 -7.27
C ASP A 194 13.25 17.85 -7.84
N GLY A 195 12.49 18.77 -8.44
CA GLY A 195 13.01 19.97 -9.08
C GLY A 195 13.44 19.78 -10.54
N GLY A 196 13.81 18.56 -10.95
CA GLY A 196 14.13 18.20 -12.33
C GLY A 196 12.88 18.20 -13.22
N SER A 197 12.99 18.75 -14.43
CA SER A 197 11.85 18.88 -15.35
C SER A 197 11.98 17.97 -16.57
N PHE A 198 10.87 17.34 -16.95
CA PHE A 198 10.74 16.44 -18.08
C PHE A 198 9.58 16.92 -18.95
N SER A 199 9.89 17.34 -20.18
CA SER A 199 8.90 17.82 -21.13
C SER A 199 7.98 16.69 -21.61
N PRO A 200 6.75 16.99 -22.05
CA PRO A 200 5.85 15.99 -22.65
C PRO A 200 6.50 15.18 -23.78
N GLY A 201 7.33 15.83 -24.61
CA GLY A 201 8.06 15.17 -25.69
C GLY A 201 9.04 14.12 -25.20
N ARG A 202 9.73 14.38 -24.07
CA ARG A 202 10.66 13.41 -23.45
C ARG A 202 9.92 12.27 -22.76
N LEU A 203 8.73 12.53 -22.23
CA LEU A 203 7.88 11.52 -21.60
C LEU A 203 7.18 10.64 -22.64
N ARG A 204 7.04 11.11 -23.89
CA ARG A 204 6.45 10.32 -24.98
C ARG A 204 7.29 9.08 -25.26
N GLY A 205 6.74 7.91 -24.94
CA GLY A 205 7.42 6.61 -25.09
C GLY A 205 8.29 6.21 -23.90
N ALA A 206 8.59 7.12 -22.97
CA ALA A 206 9.21 6.77 -21.71
C ALA A 206 8.18 6.10 -20.78
N ARG A 207 8.65 5.14 -19.97
CA ARG A 207 7.82 4.43 -18.97
C ARG A 207 8.18 4.81 -17.53
N TYR A 208 9.30 5.51 -17.35
CA TYR A 208 9.82 5.87 -16.04
C TYR A 208 10.72 7.10 -16.11
N ALA A 209 10.93 7.71 -14.95
CA ALA A 209 11.94 8.73 -14.70
C ALA A 209 12.73 8.33 -13.45
N CYS A 210 14.05 8.51 -13.51
CA CYS A 210 14.93 8.31 -12.37
C CYS A 210 15.37 9.65 -11.80
N ARG A 211 15.53 9.70 -10.49
CA ARG A 211 16.25 10.78 -9.84
C ARG A 211 17.71 10.70 -10.28
N ARG A 212 18.30 11.83 -10.69
CA ARG A 212 19.76 11.92 -10.81
C ARG A 212 20.31 11.92 -9.40
N THR A 213 20.92 10.82 -8.98
CA THR A 213 21.84 10.86 -7.85
C THR A 213 23.02 11.70 -8.31
N GLY A 214 23.14 12.91 -7.78
CA GLY A 214 24.38 13.67 -7.96
C GLY A 214 25.48 12.87 -7.27
N SER A 215 26.50 12.47 -8.02
CA SER A 215 27.80 12.21 -7.41
C SER A 215 28.21 13.51 -6.72
N ALA A 216 28.16 13.52 -5.39
CA ALA A 216 28.87 14.51 -4.58
C ALA A 216 30.36 14.42 -4.87
#